data_AF-A0A7V5CAV4-F1
#
_entry.id   AF-A0A7V5CAV4-F1
#
_cell.length_a   1.000
_cell.length_b   1.000
_cell.length_c   1.000
_cell.angle_alpha   90.00
_cell.angle_beta   90.00
_cell.angle_gamma   90.00
#
_symmetry.space_group_name_H-M   'P 1'
#
loop_
_entity.id
_entity.type
_entity.pdbx_description
1 polymer ?
#
loop_
_entity_poly.entity_id
_entity_poly.type
_entity_poly.pdbx_seq_one_letter_code
_entity_poly.pdbx_strand_id
1 'polypeptide(L)'
;LFGPTETAAPQVAFWPDKKGFTPRTLKSLIAAQNPVIDSPERFAEVSIAAKGLLALEQLLYAPAFNGYAPGSYTCHLVQAVAGDLARTAAGLERDWRADFAPTLASAGAADNAVFFDQDEALRALYTQLLHALEFTADARIGRPMGSFDKPRPARAEAHLSRRSLPNVLAASASAVALADALADWPLPRTHAALEALRAAAAKLDDPSFADAGDLSVRFKLEVLQQKVKALEAALEEEVGLALGIAPGFNASDGD
;
A
#
# COMPACT_ATOMS: atom_id res chain seq x y z
N LEU A 1 -3.84 7.76 1.16
CA LEU A 1 -3.55 8.25 -0.21
C LEU A 1 -3.98 9.71 -0.34
N PHE A 2 -3.08 10.66 -0.68
CA PHE A 2 -3.44 12.07 -0.94
C PHE A 2 -2.49 12.72 -1.96
N GLY A 3 -2.92 13.83 -2.58
CA GLY A 3 -2.14 14.52 -3.60
C GLY A 3 -1.93 13.66 -4.86
N PRO A 4 -0.78 13.79 -5.55
CA PRO A 4 -0.46 12.99 -6.75
C PRO A 4 -0.55 11.48 -6.54
N THR A 5 -0.37 11.01 -5.30
CA THR A 5 -0.45 9.59 -4.95
C THR A 5 -1.86 9.02 -5.11
N GLU A 6 -2.91 9.83 -5.01
CA GLU A 6 -4.30 9.37 -5.09
C GLU A 6 -4.63 8.70 -6.44
N THR A 7 -4.10 9.25 -7.54
CA THR A 7 -4.29 8.71 -8.89
C THR A 7 -3.25 7.67 -9.27
N ALA A 8 -2.03 7.76 -8.72
CA ALA A 8 -0.93 6.85 -9.04
C ALA A 8 -0.99 5.52 -8.27
N ALA A 9 -1.45 5.54 -7.02
CA ALA A 9 -1.45 4.35 -6.15
C ALA A 9 -2.16 3.12 -6.74
N PRO A 10 -3.38 3.21 -7.32
CA PRO A 10 -4.01 2.03 -7.92
C PRO A 10 -3.28 1.51 -9.17
N GLN A 11 -2.46 2.34 -9.82
CA GLN A 11 -1.61 1.93 -10.95
C GLN A 11 -0.33 1.24 -10.48
N VAL A 12 0.23 1.68 -9.35
CA VAL A 12 1.39 1.05 -8.71
C VAL A 12 1.00 -0.28 -8.06
N ALA A 13 -0.11 -0.32 -7.33
CA ALA A 13 -0.57 -1.48 -6.60
C ALA A 13 -2.11 -1.58 -6.60
N PHE A 14 -2.65 -2.27 -7.61
CA PHE A 14 -4.08 -2.59 -7.65
C PHE A 14 -4.42 -3.74 -6.68
N TRP A 15 -4.70 -3.39 -5.42
CA TRP A 15 -5.14 -4.31 -4.38
C TRP A 15 -6.03 -3.54 -3.38
N PRO A 16 -7.11 -4.13 -2.85
CA PRO A 16 -7.57 -5.53 -3.00
C PRO A 16 -8.33 -5.82 -4.29
N ASP A 17 -7.92 -6.84 -5.03
CA ASP A 17 -8.63 -7.33 -6.22
C ASP A 17 -9.73 -8.35 -5.86
N LYS A 18 -10.84 -7.86 -5.26
CA LYS A 18 -11.94 -8.72 -4.79
C LYS A 18 -12.55 -9.60 -5.89
N LYS A 19 -12.49 -9.16 -7.15
CA LYS A 19 -13.15 -9.81 -8.29
C LYS A 19 -12.17 -10.53 -9.22
N GLY A 20 -10.88 -10.62 -8.88
CA GLY A 20 -9.88 -11.27 -9.72
C GLY A 20 -9.78 -10.65 -11.12
N PHE A 21 -9.83 -9.32 -11.22
CA PHE A 21 -9.62 -8.60 -12.47
C PHE A 21 -8.20 -8.77 -13.01
N THR A 22 -7.19 -8.81 -12.14
CA THR A 22 -5.79 -8.93 -12.54
C THR A 22 -5.53 -10.20 -13.34
N PRO A 23 -5.75 -11.42 -12.80
CA PRO A 23 -5.51 -12.65 -13.55
C PRO A 23 -6.39 -12.77 -14.81
N ARG A 24 -7.63 -12.24 -14.80
CA ARG A 24 -8.51 -12.25 -15.98
C ARG A 24 -7.98 -11.36 -17.10
N THR A 25 -7.52 -10.15 -16.77
CA THR A 25 -6.99 -9.19 -17.74
C THR A 25 -5.69 -9.72 -18.34
N LEU A 26 -4.78 -10.24 -17.52
CA LEU A 26 -3.52 -10.84 -17.99
C LEU A 26 -3.78 -12.04 -18.91
N LYS A 27 -4.67 -12.95 -18.52
CA LYS A 27 -5.06 -14.10 -19.37
C LYS A 27 -5.61 -13.64 -20.72
N SER A 28 -6.43 -12.59 -20.74
CA SER A 28 -6.99 -12.04 -21.98
C SER A 28 -5.90 -11.45 -22.88
N LEU A 29 -4.98 -10.66 -22.32
CA LEU A 29 -3.87 -10.07 -23.07
C LEU A 29 -2.98 -11.16 -23.69
N ILE A 30 -2.62 -12.17 -22.90
CA ILE A 30 -1.75 -13.28 -23.32
C ILE A 30 -2.43 -14.14 -24.39
N ALA A 31 -3.69 -14.51 -24.19
CA ALA A 31 -4.42 -15.34 -25.16
C ALA A 31 -4.61 -14.62 -26.51
N ALA A 32 -4.82 -13.31 -26.50
CA ALA A 32 -4.97 -12.51 -27.71
C ALA A 32 -3.64 -12.11 -28.37
N GLN A 33 -2.51 -12.30 -27.69
CA GLN A 33 -1.22 -11.67 -28.05
C GLN A 33 -1.40 -10.20 -28.46
N ASN A 34 -2.10 -9.44 -27.63
CA ASN A 34 -2.54 -8.09 -27.97
C ASN A 34 -1.33 -7.15 -28.19
N PRO A 35 -1.14 -6.57 -29.38
CA PRO A 35 0.02 -5.72 -29.70
C PRO A 35 0.01 -4.37 -28.97
N VAL A 36 -0.96 -4.14 -28.06
CA VAL A 36 -0.97 -2.98 -27.16
C VAL A 36 0.29 -2.91 -26.30
N ILE A 37 0.92 -4.05 -25.98
CA ILE A 37 2.12 -4.12 -25.14
C ILE A 37 3.38 -3.55 -25.83
N ASP A 38 3.36 -3.42 -27.16
CA ASP A 38 4.50 -2.97 -27.95
C ASP A 38 4.59 -1.44 -28.04
N SER A 39 3.62 -0.70 -27.48
CA SER A 39 3.62 0.77 -27.45
C SER A 39 3.43 1.26 -26.01
N PRO A 40 4.42 1.98 -25.44
CA PRO A 40 4.30 2.60 -24.12
C PRO A 40 3.04 3.46 -23.97
N GLU A 41 2.69 4.22 -25.00
CA GLU A 41 1.57 5.16 -25.01
C GLU A 41 0.24 4.41 -24.97
N ARG A 42 0.09 3.35 -25.80
CA ARG A 42 -1.12 2.54 -25.78
C ARG A 42 -1.21 1.68 -24.53
N PHE A 43 -0.09 1.21 -23.99
CA PHE A 43 -0.06 0.44 -22.75
C PHE A 43 -0.48 1.29 -21.54
N ALA A 44 -0.17 2.60 -21.56
CA ALA A 44 -0.65 3.54 -20.54
C ALA A 44 -2.18 3.65 -20.48
N GLU A 45 -2.92 3.25 -21.51
CA GLU A 45 -4.40 3.20 -21.52
C GLU A 45 -4.97 1.83 -21.10
N VAL A 46 -4.13 0.82 -20.90
CA VAL A 46 -4.58 -0.51 -20.46
C VAL A 46 -5.16 -0.42 -19.04
N SER A 47 -6.13 -1.28 -18.75
CA SER A 47 -6.71 -1.43 -17.40
C SER A 47 -5.61 -1.53 -16.32
N ILE A 48 -5.81 -0.80 -15.22
CA ILE A 48 -4.94 -0.86 -14.02
C ILE A 48 -4.78 -2.28 -13.49
N ALA A 49 -5.74 -3.18 -13.75
CA ALA A 49 -5.66 -4.59 -13.36
C ALA A 49 -4.53 -5.35 -14.07
N ALA A 50 -4.02 -4.88 -15.22
CA ALA A 50 -2.85 -5.47 -15.88
C ALA A 50 -1.54 -4.71 -15.59
N LYS A 51 -1.55 -3.76 -14.65
CA LYS A 51 -0.42 -2.87 -14.36
C LYS A 51 0.11 -3.06 -12.94
N GLY A 52 1.29 -2.50 -12.71
CA GLY A 52 1.87 -2.37 -11.38
C GLY A 52 2.38 -3.67 -10.76
N LEU A 53 2.69 -3.58 -9.47
CA LEU A 53 3.38 -4.60 -8.69
C LEU A 53 2.58 -5.91 -8.61
N LEU A 54 1.25 -5.84 -8.48
CA LEU A 54 0.42 -7.05 -8.34
C LEU A 54 0.20 -7.76 -9.68
N ALA A 55 0.22 -7.04 -10.81
CA ALA A 55 0.26 -7.69 -12.12
C ALA A 55 1.60 -8.37 -12.37
N LEU A 56 2.72 -7.70 -12.03
CA LEU A 56 4.06 -8.30 -12.08
C LEU A 56 4.15 -9.54 -11.20
N GLU A 57 3.59 -9.48 -9.99
CA GLU A 57 3.57 -10.63 -9.10
C GLU A 57 2.88 -11.84 -9.74
N GLN A 58 1.70 -11.66 -10.34
CA GLN A 58 1.01 -12.75 -11.04
C GLN A 58 1.88 -13.32 -12.16
N LEU A 59 2.48 -12.46 -12.99
CA LEU A 59 3.30 -12.90 -14.12
C LEU A 59 4.56 -13.65 -13.67
N LEU A 60 5.18 -13.25 -12.57
CA LEU A 60 6.46 -13.78 -12.10
C LEU A 60 6.31 -15.00 -11.17
N TYR A 61 5.23 -15.07 -10.38
CA TYR A 61 5.11 -16.07 -9.31
C TYR A 61 3.93 -17.02 -9.47
N ALA A 62 2.87 -16.66 -10.20
CA ALA A 62 1.73 -17.56 -10.35
C ALA A 62 2.05 -18.68 -11.37
N PRO A 63 1.85 -19.96 -11.03
CA PRO A 63 2.09 -21.09 -11.95
C PRO A 63 1.35 -20.99 -13.29
N ALA A 64 0.21 -20.29 -13.32
CA ALA A 64 -0.58 -20.08 -14.53
C ALA A 64 0.09 -19.14 -15.55
N PHE A 65 1.06 -18.33 -15.11
CA PHE A 65 1.71 -17.32 -15.95
C PHE A 65 3.22 -17.50 -16.06
N ASN A 66 3.91 -17.94 -14.98
CA ASN A 66 5.37 -17.85 -14.87
C ASN A 66 6.19 -18.91 -15.66
N GLY A 67 5.54 -19.75 -16.46
CA GLY A 67 6.19 -20.76 -17.30
C GLY A 67 6.61 -20.29 -18.70
N TYR A 68 6.74 -18.98 -18.92
CA TYR A 68 6.97 -18.42 -20.25
C TYR A 68 8.44 -18.51 -20.72
N ALA A 69 8.63 -18.68 -22.04
CA ALA A 69 9.97 -18.72 -22.65
C ALA A 69 10.54 -17.31 -22.87
N PRO A 70 11.87 -17.15 -22.96
CA PRO A 70 12.51 -15.90 -23.38
C PRO A 70 11.96 -15.41 -24.73
N GLY A 71 11.69 -14.11 -24.85
CA GLY A 71 11.17 -13.48 -26.08
C GLY A 71 9.70 -13.83 -26.43
N SER A 72 9.02 -14.62 -25.59
CA SER A 72 7.58 -14.85 -25.75
C SER A 72 6.75 -13.59 -25.48
N TYR A 73 5.49 -13.60 -25.92
CA TYR A 73 4.55 -12.51 -25.62
C TYR A 73 4.47 -12.20 -24.12
N THR A 74 4.39 -13.22 -23.26
CA THR A 74 4.33 -13.01 -21.80
C THR A 74 5.63 -12.40 -21.26
N CYS A 75 6.78 -12.74 -21.83
CA CYS A 75 8.05 -12.11 -21.49
C CYS A 75 8.05 -10.61 -21.85
N HIS A 76 7.57 -10.24 -23.05
CA HIS A 76 7.40 -8.83 -23.43
C HIS A 76 6.34 -8.12 -22.59
N LEU A 77 5.25 -8.80 -22.21
CA LEU A 77 4.24 -8.24 -21.31
C LEU A 77 4.85 -7.90 -19.94
N VAL A 78 5.68 -8.77 -19.36
CA VAL A 78 6.41 -8.44 -18.11
C VAL A 78 7.25 -7.18 -18.26
N GLN A 79 7.97 -7.04 -19.38
CA GLN A 79 8.77 -5.84 -19.67
C GLN A 79 7.89 -4.59 -19.83
N ALA A 80 6.76 -4.70 -20.52
CA ALA A 80 5.82 -3.60 -20.70
C ALA A 80 5.24 -3.13 -19.36
N VAL A 81 4.81 -4.05 -18.50
CA VAL A 81 4.31 -3.74 -17.15
C VAL A 81 5.40 -3.08 -16.29
N ALA A 82 6.62 -3.60 -16.32
CA ALA A 82 7.74 -3.04 -15.57
C ALA A 82 8.12 -1.63 -16.05
N GLY A 83 8.17 -1.42 -17.36
CA GLY A 83 8.41 -0.11 -17.95
C GLY A 83 7.32 0.90 -17.62
N ASP A 84 6.06 0.47 -17.59
CA ASP A 84 4.93 1.30 -17.19
C ASP A 84 4.95 1.68 -15.71
N LEU A 85 5.30 0.73 -14.84
CA LEU A 85 5.50 0.99 -13.42
C LEU A 85 6.63 2.00 -13.19
N ALA A 86 7.75 1.89 -13.93
CA ALA A 86 8.85 2.84 -13.85
C ALA A 86 8.44 4.25 -14.28
N ARG A 87 7.66 4.39 -15.38
CA ARG A 87 7.10 5.68 -15.80
C ARG A 87 6.14 6.26 -14.78
N THR A 88 5.27 5.44 -14.21
CA THR A 88 4.33 5.84 -13.15
C THR A 88 5.10 6.35 -11.92
N ALA A 89 6.15 5.65 -11.50
CA ALA A 89 6.97 6.06 -10.36
C ALA A 89 7.71 7.38 -10.63
N ALA A 90 8.30 7.55 -11.82
CA ALA A 90 8.96 8.80 -12.20
C ALA A 90 7.97 9.97 -12.31
N GLY A 91 6.76 9.72 -12.81
CA GLY A 91 5.68 10.69 -12.85
C GLY A 91 5.27 11.12 -11.44
N LEU A 92 5.03 10.16 -10.56
CA LEU A 92 4.69 10.43 -9.17
C LEU A 92 5.77 11.26 -8.45
N GLU A 93 7.05 10.90 -8.59
CA GLU A 93 8.15 11.68 -8.01
C GLU A 93 8.16 13.11 -8.53
N ARG A 94 8.04 13.30 -9.85
CA ARG A 94 8.01 14.62 -10.47
C ARG A 94 6.84 15.45 -9.93
N ASP A 95 5.64 14.90 -9.93
CA ASP A 95 4.43 15.63 -9.54
C ASP A 95 4.47 16.00 -8.03
N TRP A 96 5.10 15.16 -7.20
CA TRP A 96 5.40 15.51 -5.82
C TRP A 96 6.39 16.66 -5.69
N ARG A 97 7.54 16.58 -6.38
CA ARG A 97 8.61 17.58 -6.23
C ARG A 97 8.27 18.92 -6.86
N ALA A 98 7.66 18.91 -8.03
CA ALA A 98 7.41 20.10 -8.83
C ALA A 98 6.17 20.87 -8.34
N ASP A 99 5.13 20.16 -7.93
CA ASP A 99 3.81 20.78 -7.72
C ASP A 99 3.33 20.64 -6.27
N PHE A 100 3.23 19.41 -5.77
CA PHE A 100 2.49 19.18 -4.53
C PHE A 100 3.28 19.49 -3.25
N ALA A 101 4.59 19.23 -3.22
CA ALA A 101 5.44 19.61 -2.08
C ALA A 101 5.52 21.15 -1.90
N PRO A 102 5.70 21.98 -2.96
CA PRO A 102 5.55 23.42 -2.86
C PRO A 102 4.15 23.85 -2.36
N THR A 103 3.10 23.16 -2.81
CA THR A 103 1.73 23.42 -2.35
C THR A 103 1.56 23.16 -0.84
N LEU A 104 2.13 22.08 -0.32
CA LEU A 104 2.14 21.81 1.13
C LEU A 104 2.96 22.85 1.91
N ALA A 105 4.16 23.19 1.40
CA ALA A 105 5.08 24.11 2.08
C ALA A 105 4.58 25.57 2.09
N SER A 106 3.70 25.93 1.16
CA SER A 106 3.10 27.28 1.06
C SER A 106 1.73 27.36 1.73
N ALA A 107 1.36 26.41 2.59
CA ALA A 107 0.08 26.44 3.31
C ALA A 107 -0.13 27.77 4.05
N GLY A 108 -1.30 28.38 3.87
CA GLY A 108 -1.61 29.73 4.37
C GLY A 108 -1.12 30.90 3.52
N ALA A 109 -0.42 30.67 2.41
CA ALA A 109 -0.10 31.72 1.45
C ALA A 109 -1.34 32.17 0.66
N ALA A 110 -1.38 33.44 0.24
CA ALA A 110 -2.55 34.02 -0.43
C ALA A 110 -2.87 33.38 -1.80
N ASP A 111 -1.88 32.77 -2.44
CA ASP A 111 -1.99 32.04 -3.71
C ASP A 111 -2.18 30.53 -3.54
N ASN A 112 -2.19 30.03 -2.30
CA ASN A 112 -2.46 28.63 -2.00
C ASN A 112 -3.96 28.38 -1.84
N ALA A 113 -4.57 27.77 -2.85
CA ALA A 113 -6.00 27.42 -2.85
C ALA A 113 -6.29 26.03 -2.25
N VAL A 114 -5.28 25.26 -1.85
CA VAL A 114 -5.42 23.87 -1.39
C VAL A 114 -5.39 23.80 0.14
N PHE A 115 -4.48 24.53 0.78
CA PHE A 115 -4.34 24.58 2.24
C PHE A 115 -4.42 26.02 2.73
N PHE A 116 -5.53 26.36 3.39
CA PHE A 116 -5.82 27.72 3.86
C PHE A 116 -4.99 28.15 5.07
N ASP A 117 -4.47 27.19 5.83
CA ASP A 117 -3.49 27.41 6.89
C ASP A 117 -2.54 26.19 7.02
N GLN A 118 -1.51 26.35 7.84
CA GLN A 118 -0.50 25.30 8.07
C GLN A 118 -1.08 24.09 8.81
N ASP A 119 -2.06 24.31 9.68
CA ASP A 119 -2.69 23.23 10.46
C ASP A 119 -3.49 22.30 9.54
N GLU A 120 -4.08 22.80 8.45
CA GLU A 120 -4.73 21.98 7.44
C GLU A 120 -3.75 21.05 6.71
N ALA A 121 -2.57 21.55 6.33
CA ALA A 121 -1.54 20.73 5.69
C ALA A 121 -0.98 19.67 6.65
N LEU A 122 -0.72 20.04 7.91
CA LEU A 122 -0.30 19.11 8.95
C LEU A 122 -1.38 18.06 9.24
N ARG A 123 -2.64 18.47 9.35
CA ARG A 123 -3.80 17.57 9.54
C ARG A 123 -3.93 16.60 8.38
N ALA A 124 -3.74 17.05 7.14
CA ALA A 124 -3.75 16.17 5.99
C ALA A 124 -2.67 15.10 6.13
N LEU A 125 -1.41 15.47 6.39
CA LEU A 125 -0.30 14.51 6.58
C LEU A 125 -0.57 13.54 7.74
N TYR A 126 -1.06 14.05 8.86
CA TYR A 126 -1.38 13.26 10.05
C TYR A 126 -2.51 12.25 9.80
N THR A 127 -3.59 12.65 9.10
CA THR A 127 -4.67 11.73 8.69
C THR A 127 -4.13 10.58 7.84
N GLN A 128 -3.17 10.85 6.96
CA GLN A 128 -2.60 9.81 6.08
C GLN A 128 -1.80 8.77 6.84
N LEU A 129 -1.10 9.21 7.89
CA LEU A 129 -0.36 8.34 8.78
C LEU A 129 -1.28 7.37 9.52
N LEU A 130 -2.38 7.87 10.11
CA LEU A 130 -3.34 7.02 10.80
C LEU A 130 -4.04 6.07 9.83
N HIS A 131 -4.51 6.59 8.71
CA HIS A 131 -5.14 5.78 7.66
C HIS A 131 -4.24 4.66 7.15
N ALA A 132 -2.93 4.91 7.03
CA ALA A 132 -1.97 3.88 6.61
C ALA A 132 -1.89 2.72 7.62
N LEU A 133 -1.98 2.99 8.92
CA LEU A 133 -1.96 1.98 9.98
C LEU A 133 -3.31 1.25 10.08
N GLU A 134 -4.42 1.98 10.03
CA GLU A 134 -5.77 1.42 9.97
C GLU A 134 -5.90 0.44 8.80
N PHE A 135 -5.54 0.89 7.59
CA PHE A 135 -5.54 0.05 6.39
C PHE A 135 -4.60 -1.16 6.54
N THR A 136 -3.46 -1.00 7.21
CA THR A 136 -2.55 -2.12 7.48
C THR A 136 -3.18 -3.15 8.42
N ALA A 137 -3.83 -2.70 9.50
CA ALA A 137 -4.49 -3.58 10.45
C ALA A 137 -5.70 -4.28 9.81
N ASP A 138 -6.59 -3.52 9.18
CA ASP A 138 -7.90 -4.03 8.76
C ASP A 138 -7.86 -4.64 7.37
N ALA A 139 -7.09 -4.06 6.44
CA ALA A 139 -6.93 -4.61 5.11
C ALA A 139 -5.82 -5.67 5.06
N ARG A 140 -4.54 -5.28 5.30
CA ARG A 140 -3.39 -6.17 5.03
C ARG A 140 -3.37 -7.41 5.93
N ILE A 141 -3.76 -7.25 7.19
CA ILE A 141 -3.82 -8.37 8.15
C ILE A 141 -5.25 -8.93 8.25
N GLY A 142 -6.27 -8.07 8.35
CA GLY A 142 -7.66 -8.50 8.56
C GLY A 142 -8.26 -9.30 7.38
N ARG A 143 -8.02 -8.88 6.13
CA ARG A 143 -8.59 -9.57 4.96
C ARG A 143 -8.17 -11.04 4.82
N PRO A 144 -6.87 -11.41 4.97
CA PRO A 144 -6.48 -12.81 4.90
C PRO A 144 -6.98 -13.65 6.07
N MET A 145 -7.10 -13.07 7.27
CA MET A 145 -7.69 -13.77 8.42
C MET A 145 -9.17 -14.10 8.21
N GLY A 146 -9.95 -13.20 7.59
CA GLY A 146 -11.39 -13.39 7.43
C GLY A 146 -12.12 -13.68 8.76
N SER A 147 -13.30 -14.29 8.68
CA SER A 147 -13.96 -14.83 9.88
C SER A 147 -13.32 -16.15 10.29
N PHE A 148 -13.52 -16.54 11.55
CA PHE A 148 -13.03 -17.82 12.07
C PHE A 148 -13.41 -19.01 11.18
N ASP A 149 -14.69 -19.11 10.78
CA ASP A 149 -15.17 -20.22 9.94
C ASP A 149 -14.80 -20.10 8.45
N LYS A 150 -14.30 -18.94 8.01
CA LYS A 150 -14.05 -18.64 6.58
C LYS A 150 -12.76 -17.84 6.40
N PRO A 151 -11.60 -18.42 6.74
CA PRO A 151 -10.30 -17.78 6.48
C PRO A 151 -10.10 -17.55 4.98
N ARG A 152 -9.32 -16.52 4.62
CA ARG A 152 -9.13 -16.08 3.24
C ARG A 152 -7.65 -15.81 2.91
N PRO A 153 -6.71 -16.74 3.17
CA PRO A 153 -5.27 -16.49 3.01
C PRO A 153 -4.89 -15.94 1.63
N ALA A 154 -5.54 -16.40 0.56
CA ALA A 154 -5.33 -15.89 -0.81
C ALA A 154 -5.69 -14.40 -1.02
N ARG A 155 -6.31 -13.73 -0.04
CA ARG A 155 -6.57 -12.28 -0.04
C ARG A 155 -5.41 -11.46 0.51
N ALA A 156 -4.37 -12.09 1.07
CA ALA A 156 -3.18 -11.38 1.51
C ALA A 156 -2.53 -10.62 0.35
N GLU A 157 -2.14 -9.38 0.62
CA GLU A 157 -1.41 -8.52 -0.33
C GLU A 157 -0.08 -9.17 -0.68
N ALA A 158 0.21 -9.30 -1.96
CA ALA A 158 1.49 -9.79 -2.44
C ALA A 158 1.95 -11.15 -1.85
N HIS A 159 1.01 -12.07 -1.66
CA HIS A 159 1.29 -13.38 -1.03
C HIS A 159 2.11 -14.32 -1.91
N LEU A 160 1.98 -14.26 -3.25
CA LEU A 160 2.73 -15.14 -4.16
C LEU A 160 4.23 -14.83 -4.12
N SER A 161 4.58 -13.58 -3.87
CA SER A 161 5.94 -13.08 -3.68
C SER A 161 6.39 -13.08 -2.21
N ARG A 162 5.60 -13.68 -1.30
CA ARG A 162 5.87 -13.76 0.15
C ARG A 162 6.09 -12.39 0.81
N ARG A 163 5.36 -11.36 0.34
CA ARG A 163 5.53 -9.97 0.75
C ARG A 163 4.49 -9.44 1.74
N SER A 164 3.49 -10.22 2.12
CA SER A 164 2.41 -9.81 3.05
C SER A 164 2.95 -9.21 4.35
N LEU A 165 3.77 -9.96 5.10
CA LEU A 165 4.38 -9.48 6.35
C LEU A 165 5.43 -8.37 6.13
N PRO A 166 6.37 -8.47 5.16
CA PRO A 166 7.27 -7.36 4.83
C PRO A 166 6.55 -6.05 4.53
N ASN A 167 5.40 -6.09 3.85
CA ASN A 167 4.64 -4.90 3.52
C ASN A 167 3.92 -4.30 4.74
N VAL A 168 3.41 -5.13 5.66
CA VAL A 168 2.91 -4.67 6.96
C VAL A 168 4.00 -3.90 7.70
N LEU A 169 5.20 -4.48 7.82
CA LEU A 169 6.31 -3.83 8.52
C LEU A 169 6.79 -2.55 7.82
N ALA A 170 6.86 -2.55 6.49
CA ALA A 170 7.26 -1.38 5.73
C ALA A 170 6.24 -0.23 5.85
N ALA A 171 4.95 -0.54 5.79
CA ALA A 171 3.90 0.46 5.97
C ALA A 171 3.94 1.07 7.38
N SER A 172 4.05 0.23 8.42
CA SER A 172 4.15 0.71 9.80
C SER A 172 5.42 1.51 10.07
N ALA A 173 6.56 1.10 9.53
CA ALA A 173 7.81 1.87 9.65
C ALA A 173 7.74 3.20 8.89
N SER A 174 7.07 3.24 7.74
CA SER A 174 6.88 4.48 6.98
C SER A 174 5.96 5.46 7.70
N ALA A 175 4.93 4.96 8.39
CA ALA A 175 4.07 5.78 9.24
C ALA A 175 4.87 6.42 10.38
N VAL A 176 5.72 5.65 11.08
CA VAL A 176 6.59 6.20 12.15
C VAL A 176 7.60 7.20 11.59
N ALA A 177 8.23 6.92 10.45
CA ALA A 177 9.16 7.85 9.83
C ALA A 177 8.49 9.18 9.42
N LEU A 178 7.21 9.15 9.02
CA LEU A 178 6.45 10.37 8.77
C LEU A 178 6.13 11.11 10.07
N ALA A 179 5.79 10.42 11.16
CA ALA A 179 5.61 11.04 12.47
C ALA A 179 6.89 11.73 12.95
N ASP A 180 8.05 11.08 12.81
CA ASP A 180 9.36 11.65 13.16
C ASP A 180 9.67 12.91 12.34
N ALA A 181 9.16 13.00 11.11
CA ALA A 181 9.32 14.18 10.27
C ALA A 181 8.34 15.31 10.64
N LEU A 182 7.19 14.98 11.25
CA LEU A 182 6.17 15.94 11.67
C LEU A 182 6.42 16.49 13.08
N ALA A 183 6.98 15.68 13.98
CA ALA A 183 7.19 16.03 15.37
C ALA A 183 8.63 16.54 15.60
N ASP A 184 8.78 17.66 16.29
CA ASP A 184 10.06 18.15 16.81
C ASP A 184 10.32 17.72 18.27
N TRP A 185 9.48 16.81 18.80
CA TRP A 185 9.61 16.20 20.13
C TRP A 185 9.79 14.67 20.04
N PRO A 186 10.27 14.03 21.13
CA PRO A 186 10.44 12.57 21.17
C PRO A 186 9.11 11.80 21.12
N LEU A 187 9.09 10.66 20.42
CA LEU A 187 7.94 9.75 20.31
C LEU A 187 8.22 8.35 20.94
N PRO A 188 8.58 8.27 22.24
CA PRO A 188 9.08 7.03 22.85
C PRO A 188 8.06 5.89 22.84
N ARG A 189 6.76 6.15 23.02
CA ARG A 189 5.72 5.11 22.99
C ARG A 189 5.51 4.58 21.58
N THR A 190 5.53 5.46 20.58
CA THR A 190 5.46 5.11 19.16
C THR A 190 6.61 4.18 18.77
N HIS A 191 7.83 4.53 19.15
CA HIS A 191 9.02 3.70 18.87
C HIS A 191 8.94 2.36 19.58
N ALA A 192 8.54 2.34 20.85
CA ALA A 192 8.33 1.11 21.60
C ALA A 192 7.23 0.22 20.99
N ALA A 193 6.15 0.82 20.48
CA ALA A 193 5.08 0.11 19.80
C ALA A 193 5.55 -0.50 18.46
N LEU A 194 6.37 0.21 17.69
CA LEU A 194 6.99 -0.31 16.47
C LEU A 194 7.92 -1.50 16.76
N GLU A 195 8.72 -1.42 17.82
CA GLU A 195 9.55 -2.56 18.25
C GLU A 195 8.71 -3.75 18.72
N ALA A 196 7.62 -3.49 19.45
CA ALA A 196 6.68 -4.54 19.85
C ALA A 196 6.00 -5.20 18.63
N LEU A 197 5.69 -4.43 17.58
CA LEU A 197 5.19 -4.95 16.30
C LEU A 197 6.24 -5.83 15.62
N ARG A 198 7.50 -5.38 15.54
CA ARG A 198 8.61 -6.17 14.98
C ARG A 198 8.82 -7.48 15.75
N ALA A 199 8.74 -7.43 17.07
CA ALA A 199 8.85 -8.62 17.93
C ALA A 199 7.66 -9.60 17.74
N ALA A 200 6.45 -9.11 17.47
CA ALA A 200 5.32 -9.95 17.11
C ALA A 200 5.49 -10.57 15.72
N ALA A 201 5.95 -9.78 14.74
CA ALA A 201 6.22 -10.24 13.38
C ALA A 201 7.28 -11.36 13.33
N ALA A 202 8.32 -11.27 14.17
CA ALA A 202 9.37 -12.30 14.25
C ALA A 202 8.87 -13.68 14.70
N LYS A 203 7.64 -13.79 15.22
CA LYS A 203 7.02 -15.06 15.63
C LYS A 203 6.25 -15.75 14.49
N LEU A 204 6.11 -15.10 13.34
CA LEU A 204 5.45 -15.64 12.16
C LEU A 204 6.48 -16.28 11.24
N ASP A 205 6.37 -17.59 11.04
CA ASP A 205 7.31 -18.36 10.24
C ASP A 205 7.07 -18.17 8.73
N ASP A 206 5.79 -18.09 8.33
CA ASP A 206 5.41 -17.81 6.94
C ASP A 206 4.99 -16.33 6.75
N PRO A 207 5.79 -15.51 6.06
CA PRO A 207 5.49 -14.11 5.79
C PRO A 207 4.39 -13.92 4.74
N SER A 208 3.92 -14.98 4.06
CA SER A 208 2.87 -14.87 3.05
C SER A 208 1.46 -14.88 3.61
N PHE A 209 1.30 -15.32 4.88
CA PHE A 209 0.02 -15.58 5.53
C PHE A 209 -0.77 -16.73 4.90
N ALA A 210 -0.11 -17.69 4.26
CA ALA A 210 -0.77 -18.83 3.61
C ALA A 210 -1.60 -19.66 4.61
N ASP A 211 -1.13 -19.77 5.84
CA ASP A 211 -1.73 -20.58 6.90
C ASP A 211 -2.67 -19.78 7.82
N ALA A 212 -3.21 -18.63 7.38
CA ALA A 212 -4.08 -17.79 8.20
C ALA A 212 -5.37 -18.48 8.72
N GLY A 213 -5.69 -19.68 8.23
CA GLY A 213 -6.77 -20.52 8.74
C GLY A 213 -6.37 -21.46 9.89
N ASP A 214 -5.09 -21.70 10.11
CA ASP A 214 -4.60 -22.42 11.28
C ASP A 214 -4.79 -21.57 12.54
N LEU A 215 -5.22 -22.20 13.64
CA LEU A 215 -5.54 -21.50 14.89
C LEU A 215 -4.33 -20.81 15.52
N SER A 216 -3.16 -21.45 15.49
CA SER A 216 -1.93 -20.89 16.05
C SER A 216 -1.45 -19.71 15.22
N VAL A 217 -1.47 -19.85 13.89
CA VAL A 217 -1.10 -18.76 12.97
C VAL A 217 -2.09 -17.60 13.07
N ARG A 218 -3.40 -17.88 13.11
CA ARG A 218 -4.44 -16.87 13.29
C ARG A 218 -4.20 -16.05 14.57
N PHE A 219 -3.96 -16.71 15.70
CA PHE A 219 -3.69 -16.01 16.95
C PHE A 219 -2.45 -15.10 16.83
N LYS A 220 -1.37 -15.56 16.18
CA LYS A 220 -0.20 -14.72 15.91
C LYS A 220 -0.53 -13.50 15.03
N LEU A 221 -1.40 -13.66 14.03
CA LEU A 221 -1.86 -12.57 13.16
C LEU A 221 -2.77 -11.59 13.91
N GLU A 222 -3.64 -12.06 14.80
CA GLU A 222 -4.46 -11.21 15.68
C GLU A 222 -3.57 -10.39 16.62
N VAL A 223 -2.52 -10.99 17.20
CA VAL A 223 -1.52 -10.26 17.98
C VAL A 223 -0.79 -9.23 17.11
N LEU A 224 -0.38 -9.58 15.90
CA LEU A 224 0.25 -8.63 14.96
C LEU A 224 -0.68 -7.44 14.66
N GLN A 225 -1.97 -7.72 14.38
CA GLN A 225 -2.99 -6.69 14.14
C GLN A 225 -3.16 -5.77 15.35
N GLN A 226 -3.23 -6.33 16.56
CA GLN A 226 -3.28 -5.55 17.79
C GLN A 226 -2.03 -4.68 17.98
N LYS A 227 -0.85 -5.13 17.57
CA LYS A 227 0.37 -4.30 17.62
C LYS A 227 0.35 -3.14 16.63
N VAL A 228 -0.25 -3.31 15.45
CA VAL A 228 -0.48 -2.18 14.53
C VAL A 228 -1.44 -1.16 15.15
N LYS A 229 -2.56 -1.62 15.74
CA LYS A 229 -3.53 -0.73 16.43
C LYS A 229 -2.94 -0.04 17.66
N ALA A 230 -2.05 -0.71 18.40
CA ALA A 230 -1.32 -0.09 19.50
C ALA A 230 -0.33 0.98 19.03
N LEU A 231 0.30 0.78 17.87
CA LEU A 231 1.15 1.79 17.24
C LEU A 231 0.34 3.01 16.79
N GLU A 232 -0.83 2.79 16.19
CA GLU A 232 -1.78 3.85 15.84
C GLU A 232 -2.19 4.67 17.07
N ALA A 233 -2.62 4.02 18.16
CA ALA A 233 -2.98 4.69 19.40
C ALA A 233 -1.82 5.49 20.02
N ALA A 234 -0.58 4.99 19.91
CA ALA A 234 0.60 5.71 20.40
C ALA A 234 0.86 6.99 19.59
N LEU A 235 0.65 6.94 18.26
CA LEU A 235 0.76 8.11 17.40
C LEU A 235 -0.37 9.11 17.65
N GLU A 236 -1.57 8.64 17.95
CA GLU A 236 -2.66 9.54 18.37
C GLU A 236 -2.32 10.31 19.64
N GLU A 237 -1.76 9.62 20.64
CA GLU A 237 -1.38 10.21 21.91
C GLU A 237 -0.17 11.15 21.79
N GLU A 238 0.88 10.74 21.08
CA GLU A 238 2.15 11.48 21.04
C GLU A 238 2.21 12.52 19.93
N VAL A 239 1.43 12.39 18.85
CA VAL A 239 1.42 13.33 17.71
C VAL A 239 0.12 14.11 17.66
N GLY A 240 -1.03 13.43 17.62
CA GLY A 240 -2.34 14.07 17.47
C GLY A 240 -2.65 15.08 18.58
N LEU A 241 -2.52 14.65 19.85
CA LEU A 241 -2.75 15.52 21.01
C LEU A 241 -1.77 16.69 21.07
N ALA A 242 -0.49 16.45 20.75
CA ALA A 242 0.56 17.46 20.81
C ALA A 242 0.38 18.54 19.72
N LEU A 243 -0.07 18.14 18.53
CA LEU A 243 -0.42 19.08 17.46
C LEU A 243 -1.76 19.80 17.71
N GLY A 244 -2.58 19.33 18.65
CA GLY A 244 -3.94 19.85 18.84
C GLY A 244 -4.86 19.54 17.66
N ILE A 245 -4.53 18.52 16.87
CA ILE A 245 -5.19 18.19 15.61
C ILE A 245 -5.88 16.83 15.76
N ALA A 246 -7.20 16.82 15.49
CA ALA A 246 -7.93 15.58 15.24
C ALA A 246 -7.74 15.14 13.78
N PRO A 247 -7.75 13.82 13.48
CA PRO A 247 -7.76 13.37 12.10
C PRO A 247 -8.96 13.93 11.34
N GLY A 248 -8.72 14.45 10.14
CA GLY A 248 -9.77 14.78 9.18
C GLY A 248 -10.34 13.53 8.49
N PHE A 249 -11.47 13.69 7.78
CA PHE A 249 -12.09 12.64 6.97
C PHE A 249 -11.13 12.11 5.90
N ASN A 250 -11.10 10.80 5.71
CA ASN A 250 -10.38 10.15 4.62
C ASN A 250 -11.37 9.56 3.59
N ALA A 251 -10.87 9.25 2.38
CA ALA A 251 -11.70 8.72 1.28
C ALA A 251 -12.33 7.34 1.56
N SER A 252 -11.92 6.64 2.61
CA SER A 252 -12.49 5.34 3.05
C SER A 252 -13.60 5.49 4.09
N ASP A 253 -13.78 6.66 4.70
CA ASP A 253 -14.84 6.89 5.71
C ASP A 253 -16.25 6.97 5.09
N GLY A 254 -16.32 7.08 3.76
CA GLY A 254 -17.57 7.22 2.99
C GLY A 254 -18.09 5.95 2.32
N ASP A 255 -17.42 4.80 2.48
CA ASP A 255 -17.71 3.53 1.77
C ASP A 255 -18.27 2.41 2.67
#